data_AF-A0A6J5H1D5-F1
#
_entry.id   AF-A0A6J5H1D5-F1
#
_cell.length_a   1.000
_cell.length_b   1.000
_cell.length_c   1.000
_cell.angle_alpha   90.00
_cell.angle_beta   90.00
_cell.angle_gamma   90.00
#
_symmetry.space_group_name_H-M   'P 1'
#
loop_
_entity.id
_entity.type
_entity.pdbx_description
1 polymer ?
#
loop_
_entity_poly.entity_id
_entity_poly.type
_entity_poly.pdbx_seq_one_letter_code
_entity_poly.pdbx_strand_id
1 'polypeptide(L)'
;MRIVGLDVSRSVAEIAYLEDGVLRAGGRAGLRRDELERFAAQLGPDDHVVLEATGNTAAIVNVLRAHVGQVIVANPLQVRLIAEARVKTAGVTTSADRTATHPLEERSPCSARRASD
;
A
#
# COMPACT_ATOMS: atom_id res chain seq x y z
N MET A 1 -8.47 -4.47 14.24
CA MET A 1 -7.97 -5.73 13.63
C MET A 1 -7.36 -5.37 12.30
N ARG A 2 -6.06 -5.62 12.14
CA ARG A 2 -5.32 -5.31 10.92
C ARG A 2 -5.03 -6.58 10.14
N ILE A 3 -5.33 -6.57 8.85
CA ILE A 3 -5.04 -7.67 7.93
C ILE A 3 -3.78 -7.31 7.14
N VAL A 4 -2.83 -8.23 7.09
CA VAL A 4 -1.56 -8.07 6.39
C VAL A 4 -1.53 -9.02 5.20
N GLY A 5 -1.60 -8.48 3.99
CA GLY A 5 -1.44 -9.25 2.76
C GLY A 5 0.02 -9.36 2.37
N LEU A 6 0.49 -10.58 2.10
CA LEU A 6 1.82 -10.85 1.57
C LEU A 6 1.71 -11.48 0.19
N ASP A 7 2.14 -10.75 -0.83
CA ASP A 7 2.37 -11.29 -2.17
C ASP A 7 3.82 -11.78 -2.26
N VAL A 8 3.98 -13.10 -2.23
CA VAL A 8 5.26 -13.77 -2.00
C VAL A 8 5.86 -14.18 -3.33
N SER A 9 7.03 -13.63 -3.65
CA SER A 9 7.87 -14.04 -4.77
C SER A 9 9.02 -14.96 -4.33
N ARG A 10 10.01 -15.20 -5.20
CA ARG A 10 11.15 -16.09 -4.90
C ARG A 10 11.97 -15.67 -3.68
N SER A 11 12.15 -14.36 -3.46
CA SER A 11 13.06 -13.85 -2.42
C SER A 11 12.51 -12.66 -1.63
N VAL A 12 11.39 -12.09 -2.05
CA VAL A 12 10.76 -10.93 -1.40
C VAL A 12 9.26 -11.12 -1.30
N ALA A 13 8.63 -10.49 -0.31
CA ALA A 13 7.19 -10.33 -0.21
C ALA A 13 6.82 -8.85 -0.33
N GLU A 14 5.87 -8.51 -1.20
CA GLU A 14 5.18 -7.22 -1.17
C GLU A 14 4.13 -7.24 -0.07
N ILE A 15 4.04 -6.14 0.68
CA ILE A 15 3.19 -6.05 1.86
C ILE A 15 2.07 -5.05 1.60
N ALA A 16 0.86 -5.43 2.00
CA ALA A 16 -0.28 -4.53 2.09
C ALA A 16 -0.93 -4.63 3.47
N TYR A 17 -1.34 -3.49 4.02
CA TYR A 17 -2.06 -3.38 5.28
C TYR A 17 -3.50 -2.97 5.01
N LEU A 18 -4.46 -3.73 5.53
CA LEU A 18 -5.87 -3.38 5.53
C LEU A 18 -6.33 -3.21 6.97
N GLU A 19 -6.72 -2.00 7.33
CA GLU A 19 -7.18 -1.65 8.67
C GLU A 19 -8.31 -0.63 8.55
N ASP A 20 -9.40 -0.85 9.29
CA ASP A 20 -10.60 -0.01 9.26
C ASP A 20 -11.14 0.26 7.83
N GLY A 21 -11.04 -0.75 6.97
CA GLY A 21 -11.46 -0.67 5.55
C GLY A 21 -10.51 0.13 4.66
N VAL A 22 -9.40 0.65 5.19
CA VAL A 22 -8.41 1.43 4.45
C VAL A 22 -7.23 0.53 4.07
N LEU A 23 -6.95 0.46 2.77
CA LEU A 23 -5.79 -0.26 2.23
C LEU A 23 -4.58 0.67 2.12
N ARG A 24 -3.43 0.24 2.65
CA ARG A 24 -2.15 0.96 2.55
C ARG A 24 -1.03 0.03 2.09
N ALA A 25 -0.14 0.54 1.25
CA ALA A 25 1.08 -0.17 0.89
C ALA A 25 2.01 -0.27 2.10
N GLY A 26 2.57 -1.45 2.34
CA GLY A 26 3.48 -1.73 3.45
C GLY A 26 4.96 -1.85 3.04
N GLY A 27 5.26 -1.69 1.76
CA GLY A 27 6.61 -1.86 1.21
C GLY A 27 6.93 -3.34 0.96
N ARG A 28 8.20 -3.71 1.13
CA ARG A 28 8.73 -5.05 0.86
C ARG A 28 9.49 -5.61 2.04
N ALA A 29 9.35 -6.91 2.28
CA ALA A 29 10.20 -7.68 3.18
C ALA A 29 11.02 -8.72 2.41
N GLY A 30 12.26 -8.95 2.84
CA GLY A 30 13.07 -10.06 2.38
C GLY A 30 12.62 -11.38 3.00
N LEU A 31 12.78 -12.48 2.26
CA LEU A 31 12.40 -13.83 2.70
C LEU A 31 13.58 -14.64 3.27
N ARG A 32 14.75 -14.02 3.44
CA ARG A 32 15.79 -14.62 4.31
C ARG A 32 15.29 -14.62 5.75
N ARG A 33 15.73 -15.60 6.54
CA ARG A 33 15.20 -15.81 7.89
C ARG A 33 15.30 -14.56 8.77
N ASP A 34 16.44 -13.89 8.77
CA ASP A 34 16.69 -12.68 9.56
C ASP A 34 15.85 -11.48 9.07
N GLU A 35 15.66 -11.34 7.76
CA GLU A 35 14.80 -10.32 7.16
C GLU A 35 13.33 -10.53 7.52
N LEU A 36 12.88 -11.78 7.44
CA LEU A 36 11.52 -12.16 7.76
C LEU A 36 11.24 -12.02 9.26
N GLU A 37 12.19 -12.39 10.13
CA GLU A 37 12.08 -12.20 11.58
C GLU A 37 11.99 -10.72 11.95
N ARG A 38 12.79 -9.86 11.30
CA ARG A 38 12.71 -8.41 11.49
C ARG A 38 11.35 -7.85 11.08
N PHE A 39 10.78 -8.35 9.99
CA PHE A 39 9.43 -7.99 9.60
C PHE A 39 8.39 -8.52 10.60
N ALA A 40 8.48 -9.78 11.00
CA ALA A 40 7.55 -10.41 11.93
C ALA A 40 7.51 -9.70 13.29
N ALA A 41 8.65 -9.17 13.76
CA ALA A 41 8.74 -8.38 14.98
C ALA A 41 7.96 -7.04 14.94
N GLN A 42 7.55 -6.57 13.76
CA GLN A 42 6.70 -5.38 13.58
C GLN A 42 5.20 -5.71 13.62
N LEU A 43 4.86 -7.01 13.66
CA LEU A 43 3.50 -7.49 13.75
C LEU A 43 3.09 -7.67 15.21
N GLY A 44 1.78 -7.61 15.46
CA GLY A 44 1.17 -7.77 16.76
C GLY A 44 0.23 -8.99 16.83
N PRO A 45 -0.13 -9.42 18.04
CA PRO A 45 -0.96 -10.60 18.27
C PRO A 45 -2.38 -10.47 17.72
N ASP A 46 -2.86 -9.26 17.43
CA ASP A 46 -4.18 -9.01 16.83
C ASP A 46 -4.13 -8.94 15.28
N ASP A 47 -2.95 -9.12 14.68
CA ASP A 47 -2.78 -9.12 13.23
C ASP A 47 -3.18 -10.47 12.62
N HIS A 48 -3.79 -10.39 11.44
CA HIS A 48 -4.09 -11.55 10.62
C HIS A 48 -3.29 -11.46 9.31
N VAL A 49 -2.39 -12.41 9.10
CA VAL A 49 -1.56 -12.44 7.88
C VAL A 49 -2.19 -13.37 6.85
N VAL A 50 -2.31 -12.90 5.61
CA VAL A 50 -2.76 -13.68 4.45
C VAL A 50 -1.61 -13.76 3.46
N LEU A 51 -1.24 -14.97 3.04
CA LEU A 51 -0.24 -15.19 1.99
C LEU A 51 -0.70 -16.29 1.04
N GLU A 52 -0.36 -16.16 -0.24
CA GLU A 52 -0.57 -17.21 -1.22
C GLU A 52 0.34 -18.43 -0.93
N ALA A 53 -0.17 -19.64 -1.16
CA ALA A 53 0.63 -20.84 -1.01
C ALA A 53 1.73 -20.92 -2.10
N THR A 54 2.97 -20.69 -1.71
CA THR A 54 4.18 -20.87 -2.53
C THR A 54 5.05 -22.02 -1.99
N GLY A 55 6.15 -22.34 -2.69
CA GLY A 55 7.06 -23.42 -2.30
C GLY A 55 7.75 -23.23 -0.92
N ASN A 56 7.87 -22.00 -0.42
CA ASN A 56 8.47 -21.71 0.89
C ASN A 56 7.43 -21.36 1.99
N THR A 57 6.14 -21.59 1.73
CA THR A 57 5.04 -21.24 2.66
C THR A 57 5.27 -21.75 4.07
N ALA A 58 5.66 -23.02 4.24
CA ALA A 58 5.85 -23.61 5.56
C ALA A 58 6.91 -22.86 6.39
N ALA A 59 8.02 -22.45 5.74
CA ALA A 59 9.07 -21.68 6.41
C ALA A 59 8.58 -20.29 6.83
N ILE A 60 7.82 -19.62 5.96
CA ILE A 60 7.25 -18.29 6.25
C ILE A 60 6.23 -18.38 7.40
N VAL A 61 5.30 -19.32 7.31
CA VAL A 61 4.25 -19.55 8.31
C VAL A 61 4.86 -19.85 9.69
N ASN A 62 5.92 -20.66 9.76
CA ASN A 62 6.57 -21.01 11.02
C ASN A 62 7.18 -19.79 11.74
N VAL A 63 7.71 -18.82 11.00
CA VAL A 63 8.21 -17.57 11.59
C VAL A 63 7.05 -16.71 12.04
N LEU A 64 6.05 -16.49 11.18
CA LEU A 64 4.98 -15.53 11.46
C LEU A 64 4.06 -15.93 12.61
N ARG A 65 3.76 -17.23 12.76
CA ARG A 65 2.83 -17.74 13.79
C ARG A 65 3.20 -17.38 15.23
N ALA A 66 4.47 -17.07 15.50
CA ALA A 66 4.91 -16.65 16.83
C ALA A 66 4.51 -15.19 17.17
N HIS A 67 4.14 -14.39 16.17
CA HIS A 67 3.95 -12.94 16.31
C HIS A 67 2.50 -12.50 16.09
N VAL A 68 1.68 -13.30 15.42
CA VAL A 68 0.35 -12.90 14.94
C VAL A 68 -0.74 -13.82 15.45
N GLY A 69 -1.98 -13.30 15.52
CA GLY A 69 -3.13 -14.07 15.96
C GLY A 69 -3.51 -15.15 14.96
N GLN A 70 -3.33 -14.89 13.66
CA GLN A 70 -3.66 -15.85 12.62
C GLN A 70 -2.77 -15.72 11.38
N VAL A 71 -2.41 -16.88 10.79
CA VAL A 71 -1.81 -16.97 9.46
C VAL A 71 -2.72 -17.79 8.56
N ILE A 72 -3.18 -17.18 7.47
CA ILE A 72 -4.10 -17.73 6.48
C ILE A 72 -3.32 -17.97 5.19
N VAL A 73 -3.18 -19.24 4.83
CA VAL A 73 -2.59 -19.62 3.55
C VAL A 73 -3.69 -19.70 2.51
N ALA A 74 -3.68 -18.76 1.57
CA ALA A 74 -4.65 -18.68 0.51
C ALA A 74 -4.30 -19.67 -0.62
N ASN A 75 -5.31 -20.31 -1.19
CA ASN A 75 -5.14 -21.23 -2.32
C ASN A 75 -4.72 -20.44 -3.57
N PRO A 76 -3.56 -20.73 -4.18
CA PRO A 76 -3.07 -20.07 -5.39
C PRO A 76 -4.07 -20.02 -6.53
N LEU A 77 -4.84 -21.09 -6.74
CA LEU A 77 -5.86 -21.12 -7.78
C LEU A 77 -6.99 -20.14 -7.48
N GLN A 78 -7.42 -20.03 -6.22
CA GLN A 78 -8.48 -19.10 -5.82
C GLN A 78 -7.99 -17.65 -5.81
N VAL A 79 -6.78 -17.40 -5.30
CA VAL A 79 -6.14 -16.08 -5.35
C VAL A 79 -6.00 -15.61 -6.78
N ARG A 80 -5.51 -16.48 -7.68
CA ARG A 80 -5.39 -16.16 -9.10
C ARG A 80 -6.73 -15.86 -9.74
N LEU A 81 -7.77 -16.64 -9.46
CA LEU A 81 -9.12 -16.37 -9.97
C LEU A 81 -9.66 -15.02 -9.47
N ILE A 82 -9.42 -14.65 -8.21
CA ILE A 82 -9.83 -13.34 -7.66
C ILE A 82 -9.00 -12.20 -8.26
N ALA A 83 -7.68 -12.40 -8.38
CA ALA A 83 -6.76 -11.43 -8.96
C ALA A 83 -7.10 -11.18 -10.44
N GLU A 84 -7.29 -12.25 -11.22
CA GLU A 84 -7.71 -12.19 -12.63
C GLU A 84 -9.10 -11.57 -12.77
N ALA A 85 -10.05 -11.88 -11.87
CA ALA A 85 -11.36 -11.23 -11.84
C ALA A 85 -11.26 -9.72 -11.50
N ARG A 86 -10.16 -9.28 -10.86
CA ARG A 86 -9.85 -7.87 -10.60
C ARG A 86 -9.00 -7.18 -11.67
N VAL A 87 -8.47 -7.90 -12.66
CA VAL A 87 -7.75 -7.34 -13.82
C VAL A 87 -8.79 -6.93 -14.87
N LYS A 88 -8.94 -5.68 -15.32
CA LYS A 88 -8.09 -4.48 -15.25
C LYS A 88 -8.97 -3.23 -15.46
N THR A 89 -9.28 -2.50 -14.40
CA THR A 89 -9.65 -1.07 -14.53
C THR A 89 -8.46 -0.23 -14.10
N ALA A 90 -7.35 -0.33 -14.85
CA ALA A 90 -6.25 0.61 -14.75
C ALA A 90 -6.37 1.59 -15.93
N GLY A 91 -6.93 2.77 -15.65
CA GLY A 91 -7.16 3.79 -16.67
C GLY A 91 -7.93 5.03 -16.24
N VAL A 92 -7.79 5.51 -15.00
CA VAL A 92 -7.97 6.95 -14.72
C VAL A 92 -6.79 7.39 -13.85
N THR A 93 -5.75 7.85 -14.51
CA THR A 93 -4.81 8.79 -13.91
C THR A 93 -5.51 10.14 -14.00
N THR A 94 -6.16 10.61 -12.93
CA THR A 94 -6.40 12.04 -12.79
C THR A 94 -5.06 12.68 -12.45
N SER A 95 -4.26 12.95 -13.48
CA SER A 95 -3.19 13.93 -13.36
C SER A 95 -3.87 15.26 -13.11
N ALA A 96 -3.63 15.81 -11.93
CA ALA A 96 -4.09 17.12 -11.52
C ALA A 96 -3.91 18.14 -12.65
N ASP A 97 -5.01 18.75 -13.05
CA ASP A 97 -5.02 20.02 -13.76
C ASP A 97 -4.25 21.03 -12.90
N ARG A 98 -2.99 21.27 -13.29
CA ARG A 98 -2.16 22.36 -12.79
C ARG A 98 -2.15 23.46 -13.86
N THR A 99 -3.30 24.05 -14.10
CA THR A 99 -3.38 25.39 -14.69
C THR A 99 -4.45 26.23 -13.99
N ALA A 100 -4.15 26.66 -12.77
CA ALA A 100 -4.77 27.83 -12.16
C ALA A 100 -3.66 28.71 -11.58
N THR A 101 -3.05 29.50 -12.45
CA THR A 101 -2.15 30.59 -12.06
C THR A 101 -2.97 31.61 -11.27
N HIS A 102 -2.54 31.84 -10.03
CA HIS A 102 -2.95 32.85 -9.06
C HIS A 102 -3.74 34.08 -9.55
N PRO A 103 -4.76 34.54 -8.80
CA PRO A 103 -5.13 35.94 -8.72
C PRO A 103 -4.81 36.46 -7.31
N LEU A 104 -3.62 37.03 -7.11
CA LEU A 104 -3.33 37.85 -5.93
C LEU A 104 -2.35 38.96 -6.32
N GLU A 105 -2.90 40.07 -6.82
CA GLU A 105 -2.24 41.38 -6.73
C GLU A 105 -3.24 42.39 -6.18
N GLU A 106 -3.35 42.42 -4.85
CA GLU A 106 -3.72 43.63 -4.13
C GLU A 106 -2.44 44.42 -3.84
N ARG A 107 -2.19 45.49 -4.61
CA ARG A 107 -1.37 46.63 -4.19
C ARG A 107 -1.92 47.93 -4.79
N SER A 108 -2.65 48.69 -3.96
CA SER A 108 -2.80 50.15 -4.06
C SER A 108 -1.50 50.84 -3.54
N PRO A 109 -1.29 52.18 -3.64
CA PRO A 109 -1.94 53.26 -4.41
C PRO A 109 -0.90 54.24 -5.09
N CYS A 110 -1.36 55.43 -5.55
CA CYS A 110 -0.58 56.61 -6.03
C CYS A 110 -0.13 56.56 -7.52
N SER A 111 -0.28 57.55 -8.41
CA SER A 111 -0.49 59.00 -8.35
C SER A 111 -0.74 59.60 -9.76
N ALA A 112 -1.21 60.86 -9.85
CA ALA A 112 -1.09 61.84 -10.96
C ALA A 112 -1.97 61.61 -12.22
N ARG A 113 -3.00 62.43 -12.54
CA ARG A 113 -3.08 63.85 -13.03
C ARG A 113 -3.37 63.94 -14.55
N ARG A 114 -4.13 64.99 -14.90
CA ARG A 114 -4.50 65.57 -16.23
C ARG A 114 -5.82 65.00 -16.78
N ALA A 115 -6.95 65.73 -16.86
CA ALA A 115 -7.22 67.09 -17.36
C ALA A 115 -6.77 67.29 -18.80
N SER A 116 -7.71 67.25 -19.76
CA SER A 116 -8.06 68.36 -20.66
C SER A 116 -8.84 67.88 -21.90
N ASP A 117 -9.91 68.62 -22.17
CA ASP A 117 -10.66 68.88 -23.41
C ASP A 117 -11.43 67.76 -24.13
#